data_AF-A0A376FNI3-F1
#
_entry.id   AF-A0A376FNI3-F1
#
_cell.length_a   1.000
_cell.length_b   1.000
_cell.length_c   1.000
_cell.angle_alpha   90.00
_cell.angle_beta   90.00
_cell.angle_gamma   90.00
#
_symmetry.space_group_name_H-M   'P 1'
#
loop_
_entity.id
_entity.type
_entity.pdbx_description
1 polymer ?
#
loop_
_entity_poly.entity_id
_entity_poly.type
_entity_poly.pdbx_seq_one_letter_code
_entity_poly.pdbx_strand_id
1 'polypeptide(L)'
;MSFDTNKNMITAAFITQFHDSFEIAAQQKDSRLQAAVNDRGMITGEAFTINDMGTIEMTQITTRFGDTVWDLPDAGTRNALMADYAVFVPVEKRDLRKLLADPQGPYLQLTLAASNRKKDDVVYRALLDPVMRKTSSGGAYAPVALACVAKKSLLVARA
;
A
#
# COMPACT_ATOMS: atom_id res chain seq x y z
N MET A 1 -49.76 -2.59 39.26
CA MET A 1 -49.26 -1.90 38.06
C MET A 1 -48.16 -2.76 37.46
N SER A 2 -48.56 -3.63 36.54
CA SER A 2 -47.65 -4.54 35.84
C SER A 2 -46.63 -3.69 35.09
N PHE A 3 -45.35 -3.96 35.28
CA PHE A 3 -44.30 -3.41 34.44
C PHE A 3 -44.50 -4.02 33.05
N ASP A 4 -45.21 -3.29 32.19
CA ASP A 4 -45.41 -3.67 30.79
C ASP A 4 -44.05 -3.67 30.10
N THR A 5 -43.45 -4.86 30.13
CA THR A 5 -42.53 -5.46 29.17
C THR A 5 -42.36 -4.56 27.96
N ASN A 6 -41.16 -4.02 27.75
CA ASN A 6 -40.70 -3.58 26.43
C ASN A 6 -41.25 -4.61 25.42
N LYS A 7 -42.29 -4.23 24.67
CA LYS A 7 -43.22 -5.13 23.98
C LYS A 7 -42.52 -5.93 22.89
N ASN A 8 -41.64 -6.87 23.24
CA ASN A 8 -40.99 -7.95 22.48
C ASN A 8 -40.79 -7.77 20.95
N MET A 9 -40.68 -6.54 20.46
CA MET A 9 -40.71 -6.21 19.04
C MET A 9 -39.39 -5.53 18.67
N ILE A 10 -38.29 -6.23 18.90
CA ILE A 10 -37.20 -6.15 17.94
C ILE A 10 -37.71 -6.92 16.72
N THR A 11 -38.32 -6.22 15.77
CA THR A 11 -38.82 -6.85 14.55
C THR A 11 -37.65 -7.42 13.75
N ALA A 12 -37.83 -8.54 13.06
CA ALA A 12 -36.79 -9.16 12.23
C ALA A 12 -36.12 -8.17 11.25
N ALA A 13 -36.87 -7.18 10.76
CA ALA A 13 -36.35 -6.11 9.90
C ALA A 13 -35.27 -5.23 10.58
N PHE A 14 -35.40 -4.94 11.88
CA PHE A 14 -34.35 -4.25 12.65
C PHE A 14 -33.13 -5.15 12.86
N ILE A 15 -33.32 -6.46 12.95
CA ILE A 15 -32.22 -7.43 13.08
C ILE A 15 -31.43 -7.52 11.77
N THR A 16 -32.11 -7.62 10.62
CA THR A 16 -31.46 -7.67 9.30
C THR A 16 -30.77 -6.35 8.96
N GLN A 17 -31.41 -5.21 9.25
CA GLN A 17 -30.81 -3.90 9.00
C GLN A 17 -29.59 -3.64 9.91
N PHE A 18 -29.63 -4.07 11.17
CA PHE A 18 -28.48 -4.00 12.06
C PHE A 18 -27.34 -4.91 11.58
N HIS A 19 -27.65 -6.11 11.09
CA HIS A 19 -26.65 -7.04 10.56
C HIS A 19 -25.91 -6.46 9.34
N ASP A 20 -26.65 -5.99 8.32
CA ASP A 20 -26.05 -5.44 7.10
C ASP A 20 -25.20 -4.18 7.38
N SER A 21 -25.68 -3.31 8.27
CA SER A 21 -24.91 -2.11 8.67
C SER A 21 -23.69 -2.45 9.51
N PHE A 22 -23.77 -3.47 10.36
CA PHE A 22 -22.65 -3.97 11.15
C PHE A 22 -21.56 -4.57 10.26
N GLU A 23 -21.92 -5.34 9.23
CA GLU A 23 -20.94 -5.89 8.28
C GLU A 23 -20.18 -4.80 7.52
N ILE A 24 -20.87 -3.76 7.05
CA ILE A 24 -20.24 -2.62 6.38
C ILE A 24 -19.34 -1.85 7.36
N ALA A 25 -19.79 -1.66 8.60
CA ALA A 25 -19.03 -0.94 9.62
C ALA A 25 -17.80 -1.71 10.12
N ALA A 26 -17.85 -3.04 10.14
CA ALA A 26 -16.76 -3.94 10.53
C ALA A 26 -15.65 -4.04 9.47
N GLN A 27 -15.88 -3.54 8.26
CA GLN A 27 -14.85 -3.50 7.24
C GLN A 27 -13.70 -2.58 7.62
N GLN A 28 -12.55 -2.85 7.02
CA GLN A 28 -11.37 -2.02 7.15
C GLN A 28 -11.61 -0.65 6.50
N LYS A 29 -11.78 0.38 7.35
CA LYS A 29 -12.02 1.75 6.90
C LYS A 29 -10.76 2.49 6.49
N ASP A 30 -9.64 2.22 7.17
CA ASP A 30 -8.34 2.85 6.92
C ASP A 30 -7.26 1.81 6.60
N SER A 31 -6.28 2.18 5.78
CA SER A 31 -5.11 1.34 5.49
C SER A 31 -4.22 1.22 6.73
N ARG A 32 -3.87 -0.01 7.13
CA ARG A 32 -3.06 -0.26 8.33
C ARG A 32 -1.57 -0.12 8.07
N LEU A 33 -1.14 -0.40 6.83
CA LEU A 33 0.27 -0.43 6.47
C LEU A 33 0.75 0.91 5.89
N GLN A 34 -0.15 1.80 5.48
CA GLN A 34 0.22 3.11 4.95
C GLN A 34 1.04 3.95 5.94
N ALA A 35 0.68 3.94 7.24
CA ALA A 35 1.43 4.67 8.27
C ALA A 35 2.85 4.12 8.52
N ALA A 36 3.11 2.87 8.13
CA ALA A 36 4.41 2.24 8.28
C ALA A 36 5.35 2.49 7.10
N VAL A 37 4.89 3.15 6.04
CA VAL A 37 5.66 3.43 4.83
C VAL A 37 6.07 4.90 4.77
N ASN A 38 7.26 5.16 4.24
CA ASN A 38 7.75 6.53 4.06
C ASN A 38 7.24 7.08 2.74
N ASP A 39 6.16 7.86 2.72
CA ASP A 39 5.63 8.50 1.51
C ASP A 39 6.62 9.56 0.96
N ARG A 40 6.83 9.57 -0.35
CA ARG A 40 7.72 10.47 -1.08
C ARG A 40 6.95 11.54 -1.87
N GLY A 41 5.63 11.54 -1.77
CA GLY A 41 4.75 12.50 -2.43
C GLY A 41 4.43 12.11 -3.87
N MET A 42 3.97 13.09 -4.65
CA MET A 42 3.54 12.88 -6.04
C MET A 42 4.73 12.51 -6.92
N ILE A 43 4.72 11.30 -7.49
CA ILE A 43 5.70 10.83 -8.47
C ILE A 43 5.12 11.08 -9.87
N THR A 44 5.93 11.63 -10.77
CA THR A 44 5.57 11.85 -12.17
C THR A 44 6.38 10.92 -13.08
N GLY A 45 5.73 10.32 -14.09
CA GLY A 45 6.36 9.41 -15.05
C GLY A 45 5.95 7.93 -14.88
N GLU A 46 6.45 7.04 -15.74
CA GLU A 46 6.11 5.60 -15.74
C GLU A 46 6.86 4.80 -14.66
N ALA A 47 7.99 5.32 -14.18
CA ALA A 47 8.82 4.65 -13.18
C ALA A 47 9.66 5.65 -12.38
N PHE A 48 9.97 5.28 -11.13
CA PHE A 48 10.84 6.05 -10.25
C PHE A 48 12.10 5.27 -9.91
N THR A 49 13.26 5.93 -10.01
CA THR A 49 14.55 5.32 -9.66
C THR A 49 15.03 5.81 -8.31
N ILE A 50 15.35 4.87 -7.40
CA ILE A 50 15.99 5.14 -6.12
C ILE A 50 17.46 4.77 -6.23
N ASN A 51 18.35 5.72 -5.97
CA ASN A 51 19.79 5.47 -5.94
C ASN A 51 20.17 4.77 -4.63
N ASP A 52 20.93 3.69 -4.72
CA ASP A 52 21.59 3.07 -3.58
C ASP A 52 23.10 3.31 -3.63
N MET A 53 23.68 3.58 -2.47
CA MET A 53 25.12 3.71 -2.30
C MET A 53 25.58 2.63 -1.32
N GLY A 54 26.59 1.87 -1.71
CA GLY A 54 27.25 0.88 -0.85
C GLY A 54 27.92 1.53 0.36
N THR A 55 28.14 0.74 1.41
CA THR A 55 28.86 1.16 2.61
C THR A 55 30.36 1.16 2.36
N ILE A 56 31.08 2.09 2.99
CA ILE A 56 32.55 2.13 2.99
C ILE A 56 32.98 2.03 4.45
N GLU A 57 33.92 1.13 4.74
CA GLU A 57 34.52 0.97 6.06
C GLU A 57 35.98 1.45 6.05
N MET A 58 36.43 2.02 7.17
CA MET A 58 37.82 2.49 7.29
C MET A 58 38.76 1.33 7.64
N THR A 59 39.82 1.15 6.86
CA THR A 59 40.86 0.15 7.11
C THR A 59 42.10 0.79 7.76
N GLN A 60 42.79 0.02 8.62
CA GLN A 60 44.00 0.48 9.29
C GLN A 60 45.19 0.50 8.31
N ILE A 61 45.91 1.62 8.28
CA ILE A 61 47.17 1.75 7.53
C ILE A 61 48.27 1.00 8.28
N THR A 62 48.75 -0.11 7.71
CA THR A 62 49.72 -1.02 8.36
C THR A 62 51.19 -0.71 8.02
N THR A 63 51.47 0.12 7.02
CA THR A 63 52.83 0.39 6.54
C THR A 63 53.08 1.89 6.31
N ARG A 64 54.32 2.34 6.52
CA ARG A 64 54.70 3.76 6.56
C ARG A 64 54.76 4.44 5.18
N PHE A 65 54.85 3.67 4.10
CA PHE A 65 54.88 4.13 2.70
C PHE A 65 54.19 3.13 1.77
N GLY A 66 53.13 2.49 2.24
CA GLY A 66 52.34 1.56 1.43
C GLY A 66 51.55 2.27 0.35
N ASP A 67 51.20 1.52 -0.69
CA ASP A 67 50.32 2.02 -1.76
C ASP A 67 48.92 2.34 -1.21
N THR A 68 48.26 3.31 -1.83
CA THR A 68 46.91 3.72 -1.42
C THR A 68 45.91 2.68 -1.92
N VAL A 69 45.23 2.01 -1.00
CA VAL A 69 44.15 1.08 -1.37
C VAL A 69 42.90 1.91 -1.69
N TRP A 70 42.46 1.83 -2.93
CA TRP A 70 41.27 2.51 -3.42
C TRP A 70 40.07 1.57 -3.32
N ASP A 71 39.13 1.88 -2.43
CA ASP A 71 37.82 1.22 -2.39
C ASP A 71 36.78 2.11 -3.08
N LEU A 72 36.10 1.55 -4.07
CA LEU A 72 34.94 2.16 -4.71
C LEU A 72 33.67 1.44 -4.22
N PRO A 73 32.72 2.14 -3.59
CA PRO A 73 31.46 1.52 -3.19
C PRO A 73 30.65 1.12 -4.43
N ASP A 74 30.03 -0.06 -4.38
CA ASP A 74 29.05 -0.46 -5.38
C ASP A 74 27.84 0.49 -5.34
N ALA A 75 27.69 1.29 -6.39
CA ALA A 75 26.59 2.24 -6.54
C ALA A 75 25.64 1.72 -7.61
N GLY A 76 24.36 1.62 -7.27
CA GLY A 76 23.33 1.14 -8.16
C GLY A 76 22.07 2.00 -8.09
N THR A 77 21.12 1.68 -8.97
CA THR A 77 19.80 2.30 -8.94
C THR A 77 18.73 1.23 -9.02
N ARG A 78 17.69 1.39 -8.20
CA ARG A 78 16.55 0.50 -8.12
C ARG A 78 15.37 1.13 -8.81
N ASN A 79 14.67 0.36 -9.64
CA ASN A 79 13.49 0.84 -10.34
C ASN A 79 12.21 0.42 -9.62
N ALA A 80 11.31 1.37 -9.42
CA ALA A 80 9.96 1.12 -8.94
C ALA A 80 8.96 1.52 -10.03
N LEU A 81 8.21 0.53 -10.49
CA LEU A 81 7.20 0.67 -11.54
C LEU A 81 5.85 1.01 -10.92
N MET A 82 5.12 1.93 -11.56
CA MET A 82 3.75 2.29 -11.16
C MET A 82 2.75 1.26 -11.70
N ALA A 83 1.69 0.99 -10.94
CA ALA A 83 0.63 0.06 -11.32
C ALA A 83 -0.75 0.67 -11.01
N ASP A 84 -1.66 0.60 -11.97
CA ASP A 84 -3.00 1.17 -11.84
C ASP A 84 -4.01 0.13 -11.34
N TYR A 85 -4.80 0.49 -10.33
CA TYR A 85 -5.88 -0.32 -9.80
C TYR A 85 -7.18 0.49 -9.75
N ALA A 86 -8.28 -0.07 -10.26
CA ALA A 86 -9.57 0.61 -10.27
C ALA A 86 -10.72 -0.35 -9.96
N VAL A 87 -11.76 0.18 -9.31
CA VAL A 87 -13.02 -0.52 -9.03
C VAL A 87 -14.17 0.39 -9.47
N PHE A 88 -15.06 -0.13 -10.30
CA PHE A 88 -16.19 0.63 -10.85
C PHE A 88 -17.51 -0.06 -10.49
N VAL A 89 -18.39 0.66 -9.81
CA VAL A 89 -19.77 0.21 -9.52
C VAL A 89 -20.71 1.12 -10.30
N PRO A 90 -21.20 0.70 -11.47
CA PRO A 90 -22.11 1.52 -12.26
C PRO A 90 -23.51 1.53 -11.62
N VAL A 91 -24.06 2.72 -11.41
CA VAL A 91 -25.47 2.91 -11.02
C VAL A 91 -26.16 3.77 -12.07
N GLU A 92 -27.27 3.26 -12.60
CA GLU A 92 -28.00 3.97 -13.63
C GLU A 92 -28.88 5.07 -13.03
N LYS A 93 -28.83 6.28 -13.61
CA LYS A 93 -29.61 7.45 -13.15
C LYS A 93 -31.12 7.26 -13.16
N ARG A 94 -31.64 6.33 -13.99
CA ARG A 94 -33.06 5.96 -14.05
C ARG A 94 -33.49 5.14 -12.84
N ASP A 95 -32.57 4.37 -12.27
CA ASP A 95 -32.83 3.48 -11.15
C ASP A 95 -32.77 4.22 -9.80
N LEU A 96 -31.98 5.30 -9.73
CA LEU A 96 -31.88 6.18 -8.55
C LEU A 96 -33.25 6.70 -8.05
N ARG A 97 -34.23 6.90 -8.94
CA ARG A 97 -35.57 7.42 -8.58
C ARG A 97 -36.54 6.34 -8.10
N LYS A 98 -36.21 5.06 -8.33
CA LYS A 98 -37.01 3.89 -7.92
C LYS A 98 -36.48 3.27 -6.63
N LEU A 99 -35.25 3.61 -6.23
CA LEU A 99 -34.63 3.17 -5.00
C LEU A 99 -35.16 3.99 -3.82
N LEU A 100 -35.68 3.31 -2.79
CA LEU A 100 -36.29 3.93 -1.61
C LEU A 100 -35.25 4.57 -0.67
N ALA A 101 -33.98 4.20 -0.82
CA ALA A 101 -32.84 4.73 -0.10
C ALA A 101 -31.70 4.95 -1.09
N ASP A 102 -30.96 6.05 -0.97
CA ASP A 102 -29.83 6.36 -1.84
C ASP A 102 -28.68 5.35 -1.62
N PRO A 103 -28.43 4.44 -2.57
CA PRO A 103 -27.40 3.41 -2.40
C PRO A 103 -25.98 3.96 -2.64
N GLN A 104 -25.83 5.23 -3.01
CA GLN A 104 -24.51 5.83 -3.25
C GLN A 104 -23.64 5.80 -1.99
N GLY A 105 -24.23 5.99 -0.80
CA GLY A 105 -23.48 5.97 0.47
C GLY A 105 -22.83 4.59 0.76
N PRO A 106 -23.60 3.49 0.80
CA PRO A 106 -23.07 2.15 1.05
C PRO A 106 -22.09 1.66 -0.01
N TYR A 107 -22.38 1.86 -1.30
CA TYR A 107 -21.46 1.42 -2.36
C TYR A 107 -20.15 2.21 -2.35
N LEU A 108 -20.21 3.52 -2.07
CA LEU A 108 -19.01 4.33 -1.92
C LEU A 108 -18.15 3.86 -0.75
N GLN A 109 -18.77 3.57 0.40
CA GLN A 109 -18.04 3.04 1.57
C GLN A 109 -17.38 1.68 1.27
N LEU A 110 -18.08 0.79 0.56
CA LEU A 110 -17.53 -0.51 0.16
C LEU A 110 -16.36 -0.36 -0.84
N THR A 111 -16.47 0.56 -1.80
CA THR A 111 -15.39 0.82 -2.77
C THR A 111 -14.17 1.44 -2.09
N LEU A 112 -14.37 2.33 -1.11
CA LEU A 112 -13.28 2.89 -0.31
C LEU A 112 -12.59 1.81 0.53
N ALA A 113 -13.36 0.94 1.20
CA ALA A 113 -12.82 -0.18 1.96
C ALA A 113 -12.07 -1.19 1.06
N ALA A 114 -12.54 -1.41 -0.17
CA ALA A 114 -11.83 -2.22 -1.16
C ALA A 114 -10.50 -1.58 -1.59
N SER A 115 -10.48 -0.26 -1.81
CA SER A 115 -9.26 0.50 -2.12
C SER A 115 -8.23 0.38 -0.99
N ASN A 116 -8.65 0.54 0.27
CA ASN A 116 -7.73 0.49 1.41
C ASN A 116 -7.16 -0.92 1.67
N ARG A 117 -7.95 -1.98 1.45
CA ARG A 117 -7.42 -3.36 1.45
C ARG A 117 -6.41 -3.58 0.33
N LYS A 118 -6.70 -3.05 -0.87
CA LYS A 118 -5.79 -3.20 -2.01
C LYS A 118 -4.45 -2.49 -1.79
N LYS A 119 -4.47 -1.31 -1.16
CA LYS A 119 -3.25 -0.62 -0.73
C LYS A 119 -2.41 -1.48 0.21
N ASP A 120 -3.03 -2.06 1.23
CA ASP A 120 -2.32 -2.94 2.17
C ASP A 120 -1.74 -4.19 1.49
N ASP A 121 -2.49 -4.83 0.58
CA ASP A 121 -2.00 -5.97 -0.20
C ASP A 121 -0.77 -5.61 -1.05
N VAL A 122 -0.79 -4.44 -1.69
CA VAL A 122 0.32 -3.96 -2.51
C VAL A 122 1.54 -3.67 -1.64
N VAL A 123 1.36 -3.00 -0.50
CA VAL A 123 2.43 -2.72 0.45
C VAL A 123 3.03 -4.02 0.99
N TYR A 124 2.19 -5.00 1.32
CA TYR A 124 2.64 -6.31 1.80
C TYR A 124 3.43 -7.07 0.72
N ARG A 125 2.94 -7.13 -0.51
CA ARG A 125 3.66 -7.78 -1.62
C ARG A 125 4.98 -7.09 -1.93
N ALA A 126 4.99 -5.77 -1.96
CA ALA A 126 6.21 -5.00 -2.19
C ALA A 126 7.24 -5.18 -1.05
N LEU A 127 6.81 -5.52 0.17
CA LEU A 127 7.71 -5.93 1.25
C LEU A 127 8.31 -7.34 1.03
N LEU A 128 7.68 -8.22 0.26
CA LEU A 128 8.22 -9.56 -0.01
C LEU A 128 9.03 -9.61 -1.31
N ASP A 129 8.53 -8.95 -2.35
CA ASP A 129 9.02 -9.08 -3.71
C ASP A 129 10.47 -8.55 -3.89
N PRO A 130 11.22 -9.14 -4.83
CA PRO A 130 12.51 -8.60 -5.26
C PRO A 130 12.30 -7.31 -6.08
N VAL A 131 13.31 -6.45 -6.07
CA VAL A 131 13.31 -5.19 -6.82
C VAL A 131 14.37 -5.24 -7.92
N MET A 132 14.02 -4.69 -9.07
CA MET A 132 14.92 -4.59 -10.22
C MET A 132 15.99 -3.53 -9.97
N ARG A 133 17.25 -3.94 -9.93
CA ARG A 133 18.42 -3.07 -9.73
C ARG A 133 19.30 -3.08 -10.98
N LYS A 134 19.85 -1.91 -11.34
CA LYS A 134 20.94 -1.76 -12.32
C LYS A 134 22.18 -1.23 -11.61
N THR A 135 23.36 -1.79 -11.90
CA THR A 135 24.67 -1.41 -11.32
C THR A 135 25.60 -0.76 -12.34
N SER A 136 25.31 -0.85 -13.63
CA SER A 136 26.08 -0.18 -14.68
C SER A 136 25.14 0.47 -15.71
N SER A 137 25.62 1.54 -16.36
CA SER A 137 24.83 2.33 -17.31
C SER A 137 24.30 1.53 -18.51
N GLY A 138 25.04 0.49 -18.93
CA GLY A 138 24.64 -0.44 -20.01
C GLY A 138 24.19 -1.82 -19.54
N GLY A 139 24.06 -2.04 -18.23
CA GLY A 139 23.70 -3.33 -17.65
C GLY A 139 22.20 -3.61 -17.66
N ALA A 140 21.83 -4.89 -17.76
CA ALA A 140 20.44 -5.31 -17.61
C ALA A 140 19.96 -5.15 -16.16
N TYR A 141 18.66 -4.92 -15.99
CA TYR A 141 18.04 -4.96 -14.67
C TYR A 141 18.05 -6.40 -14.12
N ALA A 142 18.58 -6.58 -12.91
CA ALA A 142 18.59 -7.86 -12.23
C ALA A 142 17.71 -7.80 -10.95
N PRO A 143 16.94 -8.87 -10.64
CA PRO A 143 16.16 -8.93 -9.41
C PRO A 143 17.09 -9.09 -8.21
N VAL A 144 17.01 -8.18 -7.23
CA VAL A 144 17.79 -8.23 -5.99
C VAL A 144 16.84 -8.25 -4.80
N ALA A 145 17.05 -9.19 -3.88
CA ALA A 145 16.35 -9.22 -2.60
C ALA A 145 16.83 -8.06 -1.71
N LEU A 146 15.88 -7.30 -1.16
CA LEU A 146 16.19 -6.19 -0.25
C LEU A 146 16.27 -6.68 1.20
N ALA A 147 17.25 -6.19 1.96
CA ALA A 147 17.25 -6.28 3.42
C ALA A 147 16.10 -5.44 4.00
N CYS A 148 15.53 -5.86 5.13
CA CYS A 148 14.27 -5.31 5.68
C CYS A 148 14.24 -3.77 5.81
N VAL A 149 15.38 -3.14 6.14
CA VAL A 149 15.52 -1.69 6.28
C VAL A 149 15.36 -0.93 4.95
N ALA A 150 15.88 -1.49 3.86
CA ALA A 150 15.85 -0.83 2.55
C ALA A 150 14.50 -0.98 1.83
N LYS A 151 13.59 -1.81 2.36
CA LYS A 151 12.24 -1.97 1.78
C LYS A 151 11.33 -0.78 2.09
N LYS A 152 11.54 -0.08 3.22
CA LYS A 152 10.66 1.00 3.69
C LYS A 152 10.60 2.21 2.75
N SER A 153 11.68 2.49 2.02
CA SER A 153 11.79 3.64 1.11
C SER A 153 11.29 3.38 -0.30
N LEU A 154 11.11 2.12 -0.71
CA LEU A 154 10.71 1.75 -2.07
C LEU A 154 9.20 1.57 -2.23
N LEU A 155 8.48 1.50 -1.11
CA LEU A 155 7.06 1.14 -1.04
C LEU A 155 6.10 2.22 -1.55
N VAL A 156 6.55 3.46 -1.73
CA VAL A 156 5.71 4.59 -2.19
C VAL A 156 5.24 4.44 -3.62
N ALA A 157 6.07 3.87 -4.49
CA ALA A 157 5.86 3.96 -5.93
C ALA A 157 4.90 2.90 -6.50
N ARG A 158 4.44 1.94 -5.69
CA ARG A 158 3.52 0.88 -6.13
C ARG A 158 2.08 1.09 -5.64
N ALA A 159 1.86 1.95 -4.65
CA ALA A 159 0.59 2.17 -3.96
C ALA A 159 -0.21 3.33 -4.56
#